data_AF-A0A9P5P177-F1
#
_entry.id   AF-A0A9P5P177-F1
#
_cell.length_a   1.000
_cell.length_b   1.000
_cell.length_c   1.000
_cell.angle_alpha   90.00
_cell.angle_beta   90.00
_cell.angle_gamma   90.00
#
_symmetry.space_group_name_H-M   'P 1'
#
loop_
_entity.id
_entity.type
_entity.pdbx_description
1 polymer ?
#
loop_
_entity_poly.entity_id
_entity_poly.type
_entity_poly.pdbx_seq_one_letter_code
_entity_poly.pdbx_strand_id
1 'polypeptide(L)'
;MPPRALEVAKVEGRPETYEDQNVHAVYDEIAAHFSSTRYKPWPIIAKFISSLTTGWVGLDSGTGNGKYLPLPLDRPGGIWTIGLDRSRNLLEIARTAGSFSASREVVWGNVLDNPWRPGIFDYAISIATIHHLATHERRRLAVKRLIQSISPSHGRALIYVWAIEQDELSKRKVVSDNETPSFTGKDVIVPWVLSKNLQVPSNNSSDKNGEPQVYHRYYHMFAQGELSRLVIEAAEELGLQLEHKRRDEGQNVRGVEIVQDGWERSNYYVELRLWQT
;
A
#
# COMPACT_ATOMS: atom_id res chain seq x y z
N MET A 1 26.04 -2.49 -9.55
CA MET A 1 25.43 -3.27 -10.64
C MET A 1 24.48 -2.34 -11.39
N PRO A 2 24.49 -2.35 -12.74
CA PRO A 2 23.56 -1.55 -13.52
C PRO A 2 22.10 -1.95 -13.21
N PRO A 3 21.13 -1.02 -13.32
CA PRO A 3 19.73 -1.34 -13.09
C PRO A 3 19.24 -2.43 -14.06
N ARG A 4 18.53 -3.43 -13.55
CA ARG A 4 17.94 -4.49 -14.38
C ARG A 4 16.63 -3.99 -15.00
N ALA A 5 16.49 -4.17 -16.32
CA ALA A 5 15.23 -3.92 -17.01
C ALA A 5 14.15 -4.89 -16.49
N LEU A 6 12.97 -4.35 -16.17
CA LEU A 6 11.83 -5.16 -15.76
C LEU A 6 11.07 -5.67 -16.99
N GLU A 7 10.59 -6.90 -16.90
CA GLU A 7 9.75 -7.52 -17.92
C GLU A 7 8.32 -7.01 -17.80
N VAL A 8 7.67 -6.76 -18.94
CA VAL A 8 6.25 -6.38 -18.98
C VAL A 8 5.40 -7.57 -18.56
N ALA A 9 4.50 -7.37 -17.61
CA ALA A 9 3.56 -8.39 -17.19
C ALA A 9 2.34 -8.42 -18.13
N LYS A 10 1.89 -9.62 -18.47
CA LYS A 10 0.59 -9.84 -19.09
C LYS A 10 -0.33 -10.47 -18.05
N VAL A 11 -1.41 -9.77 -17.71
CA VAL A 11 -2.43 -10.30 -16.81
C VAL A 11 -3.31 -11.24 -17.62
N GLU A 12 -3.19 -12.54 -17.36
CA GLU A 12 -3.96 -13.59 -18.03
C GLU A 12 -5.03 -14.15 -17.10
N GLY A 13 -6.20 -14.48 -17.66
CA GLY A 13 -7.29 -15.09 -16.91
C GLY A 13 -8.01 -14.13 -15.95
N ARG A 14 -8.50 -14.67 -14.84
CA ARG A 14 -9.20 -13.89 -13.81
C ARG A 14 -8.20 -13.12 -12.95
N PRO A 15 -8.35 -11.79 -12.77
CA PRO A 15 -7.44 -10.98 -11.97
C PRO A 15 -7.22 -11.50 -10.55
N GLU A 16 -8.27 -12.03 -9.90
CA GLU A 16 -8.18 -12.57 -8.54
C GLU A 16 -7.21 -13.75 -8.47
N THR A 17 -7.33 -14.68 -9.42
CA THR A 17 -6.46 -15.86 -9.50
C THR A 17 -5.04 -15.47 -9.89
N TYR A 18 -4.89 -14.49 -10.78
CA TYR A 18 -3.59 -13.97 -11.16
C TYR A 18 -2.86 -13.34 -9.95
N GLU A 19 -3.56 -12.54 -9.16
CA GLU A 19 -3.03 -11.95 -7.92
C GLU A 19 -2.71 -13.01 -6.87
N ASP A 20 -3.58 -14.01 -6.68
CA ASP A 20 -3.32 -15.10 -5.74
C ASP A 20 -1.99 -15.82 -6.04
N GLN A 21 -1.71 -16.09 -7.32
CA GLN A 21 -0.50 -16.78 -7.75
C GLN A 21 0.75 -15.88 -7.78
N ASN A 22 0.63 -14.68 -8.33
CA ASN A 22 1.76 -13.80 -8.64
C ASN A 22 2.01 -12.74 -7.58
N VAL A 23 1.18 -12.68 -6.52
CA VAL A 23 1.34 -11.75 -5.41
C VAL A 23 1.17 -12.49 -4.09
N HIS A 24 -0.03 -12.98 -3.79
CA HIS A 24 -0.39 -13.42 -2.44
C HIS A 24 0.45 -14.62 -1.98
N ALA A 25 0.51 -15.69 -2.78
CA ALA A 25 1.31 -16.87 -2.48
C ALA A 25 2.79 -16.53 -2.30
N VAL A 26 3.33 -15.65 -3.16
CA VAL A 26 4.73 -15.23 -3.08
C VAL A 26 5.01 -14.47 -1.79
N TYR A 27 4.15 -13.54 -1.39
CA TYR A 27 4.37 -12.77 -0.16
C TYR A 27 4.31 -13.63 1.10
N ASP A 28 3.39 -14.60 1.15
CA ASP A 28 3.33 -15.57 2.24
C ASP A 28 4.63 -16.38 2.32
N GLU A 29 5.20 -16.81 1.19
CA GLU A 29 6.43 -17.60 1.16
C GLU A 29 7.68 -16.80 1.55
N ILE A 30 7.77 -15.52 1.19
CA ILE A 30 8.95 -14.69 1.44
C ILE A 30 8.89 -13.84 2.72
N ALA A 31 7.79 -13.93 3.50
CA ALA A 31 7.47 -13.00 4.59
C ALA A 31 8.63 -12.73 5.56
N ALA A 32 9.33 -13.79 6.00
CA ALA A 32 10.45 -13.68 6.94
C ALA A 32 11.63 -12.86 6.35
N HIS A 33 12.05 -13.16 5.12
CA HIS A 33 13.15 -12.45 4.45
C HIS A 33 12.73 -11.03 4.02
N PHE A 34 11.47 -10.83 3.65
CA PHE A 34 10.94 -9.51 3.37
C PHE A 34 11.01 -8.62 4.62
N SER A 35 10.59 -9.15 5.77
CA SER A 35 10.53 -8.37 7.01
C SER A 35 11.92 -7.94 7.50
N SER A 36 12.91 -8.84 7.45
CA SER A 36 14.27 -8.56 7.96
C SER A 36 14.99 -7.43 7.22
N THR A 37 14.59 -7.12 5.98
CA THR A 37 15.26 -6.14 5.12
C THR A 37 14.57 -4.77 5.08
N ARG A 38 13.41 -4.57 5.73
CA ARG A 38 12.54 -3.38 5.52
C ARG A 38 11.95 -2.75 6.77
N TYR A 39 12.79 -2.32 7.70
CA TYR A 39 12.34 -1.78 8.99
C TYR A 39 12.20 -0.24 9.04
N LYS A 40 12.97 0.54 8.25
CA LYS A 40 13.02 2.00 8.40
C LYS A 40 11.81 2.71 7.74
N PRO A 41 10.95 3.45 8.49
CA PRO A 41 9.84 4.21 7.94
C PRO A 41 10.26 5.19 6.84
N TRP A 42 9.38 5.35 5.84
CA TRP A 42 9.54 6.40 4.83
C TRP A 42 9.23 7.77 5.46
N PRO A 43 10.02 8.83 5.19
CA PRO A 43 9.86 10.13 5.85
C PRO A 43 8.47 10.74 5.71
N ILE A 44 7.87 10.72 4.51
CA ILE A 44 6.53 11.29 4.32
C ILE A 44 5.45 10.56 5.13
N ILE A 45 5.52 9.22 5.22
CA ILE A 45 4.57 8.42 6.02
C ILE A 45 4.75 8.72 7.52
N ALA A 46 5.99 8.77 8.00
CA ALA A 46 6.27 9.08 9.40
C ALA A 46 5.77 10.50 9.76
N LYS A 47 6.01 11.48 8.88
CA LYS A 47 5.52 12.86 9.05
C LYS A 47 3.99 12.93 9.08
N PHE A 48 3.31 12.22 8.18
CA PHE A 48 1.86 12.13 8.18
C PHE A 48 1.34 11.59 9.52
N ILE A 49 1.87 10.45 9.98
CA ILE A 49 1.46 9.82 11.24
C ILE A 49 1.76 10.71 12.46
N SER A 50 2.93 11.36 12.50
CA SER A 50 3.27 12.31 13.57
C SER A 50 2.35 13.54 13.58
N SER A 51 1.75 13.92 12.45
CA SER A 51 0.81 15.05 12.36
C SER A 51 -0.61 14.75 12.84
N LEU A 52 -0.95 13.49 13.13
CA LEU A 52 -2.31 13.09 13.49
C LEU A 52 -2.67 13.52 14.92
N THR A 53 -3.93 13.81 15.20
CA THR A 53 -4.36 14.20 16.54
C THR A 53 -4.26 13.03 17.52
N THR A 54 -3.92 13.31 18.78
CA THR A 54 -3.89 12.29 19.83
C THR A 54 -5.29 11.73 20.07
N GLY A 55 -5.39 10.42 20.29
CA GLY A 55 -6.65 9.69 20.47
C GLY A 55 -7.27 9.18 19.18
N TRP A 56 -6.71 9.52 18.01
CA TRP A 56 -7.22 9.03 16.73
C TRP A 56 -6.98 7.53 16.55
N VAL A 57 -7.99 6.87 15.99
CA VAL A 57 -7.97 5.47 15.59
C VAL A 57 -7.80 5.39 14.08
N GLY A 58 -6.94 4.50 13.58
CA GLY A 58 -6.74 4.38 12.15
C GLY A 58 -6.46 2.99 11.64
N LEU A 59 -6.42 2.90 10.32
CA LEU A 59 -6.22 1.67 9.56
C LEU A 59 -4.92 1.71 8.77
N ASP A 60 -4.12 0.65 8.87
CA ASP A 60 -3.03 0.37 7.92
C ASP A 60 -3.51 -0.73 6.95
N SER A 61 -4.00 -0.32 5.78
CA SER A 61 -4.61 -1.18 4.77
C SER A 61 -3.53 -1.76 3.85
N GLY A 62 -3.14 -3.01 4.12
CA GLY A 62 -1.92 -3.64 3.58
C GLY A 62 -0.71 -3.41 4.49
N THR A 63 -0.86 -3.71 5.78
CA THR A 63 0.14 -3.39 6.82
C THR A 63 1.48 -4.15 6.66
N GLY A 64 1.48 -5.24 5.91
CA GLY A 64 2.62 -6.12 5.75
C GLY A 64 3.16 -6.59 7.10
N ASN A 65 4.45 -6.38 7.35
CA ASN A 65 5.10 -6.76 8.60
C ASN A 65 4.83 -5.78 9.77
N GLY A 66 3.85 -4.88 9.64
CA GLY A 66 3.46 -3.96 10.69
C GLY A 66 4.42 -2.79 10.88
N LYS A 67 5.23 -2.46 9.87
CA LYS A 67 6.27 -1.41 9.91
C LYS A 67 5.81 -0.08 10.52
N TYR A 68 4.55 0.29 10.30
CA TYR A 68 3.98 1.57 10.72
C TYR A 68 3.13 1.49 11.99
N LEU A 69 2.72 0.30 12.42
CA LEU A 69 1.92 0.09 13.64
C LEU A 69 2.57 0.61 14.95
N PRO A 70 3.92 0.67 15.09
CA PRO A 70 4.55 1.27 16.26
C PRO A 70 4.58 2.78 16.25
N LEU A 71 4.24 3.44 15.13
CA LEU A 71 4.35 4.88 15.01
C LEU A 71 3.16 5.59 15.64
N PRO A 72 3.35 6.85 16.07
CA PRO A 72 4.62 7.58 16.10
C PRO A 72 5.45 7.26 17.38
N LEU A 73 6.78 7.17 17.22
CA LEU A 73 7.68 6.69 18.30
C LEU A 73 7.91 7.71 19.42
N ASP A 74 7.71 8.99 19.15
CA ASP A 74 7.86 10.11 20.09
C ASP A 74 6.66 10.27 21.02
N ARG A 75 5.49 9.70 20.66
CA ARG A 75 4.29 9.62 21.50
C ARG A 75 3.64 8.24 21.45
N PRO A 76 4.30 7.19 22.01
CA PRO A 76 3.75 5.84 22.02
C PRO A 76 2.33 5.79 22.62
N GLY A 77 1.39 5.17 21.91
CA GLY A 77 -0.02 5.11 22.33
C GLY A 77 -0.81 6.40 22.12
N GLY A 78 -0.22 7.43 21.52
CA GLY A 78 -0.91 8.66 21.15
C GLY A 78 -1.97 8.47 20.06
N ILE A 79 -1.84 7.42 19.25
CA ILE A 79 -2.86 6.97 18.29
C ILE A 79 -2.96 5.44 18.35
N TRP A 80 -4.07 4.90 17.83
CA TRP A 80 -4.27 3.45 17.74
C TRP A 80 -4.44 3.01 16.29
N THR A 81 -3.50 2.24 15.74
CA THR A 81 -3.57 1.74 14.35
C THR A 81 -3.91 0.24 14.35
N ILE A 82 -4.91 -0.13 13.57
CA ILE A 82 -5.24 -1.53 13.26
C ILE A 82 -4.64 -1.89 11.91
N GLY A 83 -3.85 -2.96 11.85
CA GLY A 83 -3.27 -3.45 10.61
C GLY A 83 -4.19 -4.43 9.90
N LEU A 84 -4.38 -4.28 8.60
CA LEU A 84 -5.07 -5.24 7.73
C LEU A 84 -4.06 -5.78 6.72
N ASP A 85 -3.96 -7.09 6.56
CA ASP A 85 -3.17 -7.67 5.46
C ASP A 85 -3.74 -9.01 4.98
N ARG A 86 -3.44 -9.35 3.74
CA ARG A 86 -3.85 -10.60 3.10
C ARG A 86 -2.90 -11.75 3.44
N SER A 87 -1.64 -11.44 3.76
CA SER A 87 -0.61 -12.40 4.13
C SER A 87 -0.65 -12.70 5.62
N ARG A 88 -1.03 -13.93 5.97
CA ARG A 88 -1.08 -14.36 7.37
C ARG A 88 0.32 -14.36 8.00
N ASN A 89 1.34 -14.76 7.23
CA ASN A 89 2.72 -14.83 7.73
C ASN A 89 3.28 -13.42 8.04
N LEU A 90 2.93 -12.42 7.23
CA LEU A 90 3.28 -11.03 7.53
C LEU A 90 2.52 -10.50 8.76
N LEU A 91 1.25 -10.86 8.93
CA LEU A 91 0.49 -10.47 10.12
C LEU A 91 1.03 -11.07 11.41
N GLU A 92 1.48 -12.32 11.39
CA GLU A 92 2.11 -12.96 12.56
C GLU A 92 3.36 -12.17 13.01
N ILE A 93 4.13 -11.63 12.07
CA ILE A 93 5.24 -10.73 12.34
C ILE A 93 4.75 -9.36 12.85
N ALA A 94 3.73 -8.81 12.19
CA ALA A 94 3.17 -7.49 12.51
C ALA A 94 2.65 -7.40 13.95
N ARG A 95 2.15 -8.50 14.52
CA ARG A 95 1.67 -8.58 15.91
C ARG A 95 2.71 -8.15 16.94
N THR A 96 4.00 -8.31 16.65
CA THR A 96 5.10 -7.92 17.56
C THR A 96 5.93 -6.76 17.00
N ALA A 97 5.40 -6.01 16.03
CA ALA A 97 6.13 -4.91 15.43
C ALA A 97 6.50 -3.85 16.48
N GLY A 98 7.77 -3.43 16.45
CA GLY A 98 8.34 -2.39 17.32
C GLY A 98 8.54 -2.77 18.79
N SER A 99 7.96 -3.87 19.28
CA SER A 99 8.25 -4.42 20.60
C SER A 99 7.73 -5.86 20.72
N PHE A 100 8.51 -6.75 21.33
CA PHE A 100 8.07 -8.10 21.69
C PHE A 100 7.11 -8.14 22.89
N SER A 101 7.04 -7.04 23.66
CA SER A 101 6.19 -6.96 24.87
C SER A 101 4.82 -6.35 24.62
N ALA A 102 4.56 -5.82 23.43
CA ALA A 102 3.30 -5.18 23.06
C ALA A 102 2.72 -5.88 21.83
N SER A 103 1.50 -6.40 21.97
CA SER A 103 0.76 -6.95 20.84
C SER A 103 0.14 -5.80 20.02
N ARG A 104 0.27 -5.87 18.70
CA ARG A 104 -0.45 -5.01 17.76
C ARG A 104 -1.78 -5.63 17.37
N GLU A 105 -2.77 -4.77 17.11
CA GLU A 105 -4.05 -5.19 16.56
C GLU A 105 -3.90 -5.41 15.06
N VAL A 106 -4.15 -6.64 14.62
CA VAL A 106 -4.09 -7.01 13.22
C VAL A 106 -5.29 -7.87 12.83
N VAL A 107 -5.74 -7.68 11.59
CA VAL A 107 -6.89 -8.37 11.00
C VAL A 107 -6.44 -8.99 9.69
N TRP A 108 -6.78 -10.27 9.51
CA TRP A 108 -6.58 -10.95 8.24
C TRP A 108 -7.75 -10.64 7.31
N GLY A 109 -7.47 -10.11 6.12
CA GLY A 109 -8.49 -9.79 5.14
C GLY A 109 -7.91 -9.19 3.86
N ASN A 110 -8.78 -8.90 2.89
CA ASN A 110 -8.39 -8.27 1.63
C ASN A 110 -8.72 -6.77 1.65
N VAL A 111 -7.85 -5.93 1.09
CA VAL A 111 -8.08 -4.49 0.93
C VAL A 111 -9.24 -4.15 0.00
N LEU A 112 -9.72 -5.13 -0.78
CA LEU A 112 -10.93 -5.02 -1.61
C LEU A 112 -12.23 -5.32 -0.85
N ASP A 113 -12.12 -6.00 0.29
CA ASP A 113 -13.26 -6.29 1.14
C ASP A 113 -13.73 -5.03 1.87
N ASN A 114 -14.90 -5.10 2.49
CA ASN A 114 -15.43 -4.02 3.33
C ASN A 114 -15.80 -4.54 4.73
N PRO A 115 -14.82 -5.03 5.53
CA PRO A 115 -15.11 -5.60 6.85
C PRO A 115 -15.40 -4.52 7.90
N TRP A 116 -15.21 -3.25 7.56
CA TRP A 116 -15.30 -2.12 8.49
C TRP A 116 -16.67 -1.46 8.44
N ARG A 117 -17.09 -0.91 9.58
CA ARG A 117 -18.21 0.05 9.58
C ARG A 117 -17.77 1.30 8.80
N PRO A 118 -18.60 1.85 7.90
CA PRO A 118 -18.24 3.07 7.19
C PRO A 118 -17.93 4.21 8.17
N GLY A 119 -16.86 4.94 7.91
CA GLY A 119 -16.46 6.11 8.71
C GLY A 119 -15.88 5.81 10.09
N ILE A 120 -15.50 4.56 10.38
CA ILE A 120 -15.06 4.16 11.73
C ILE A 120 -13.67 4.68 12.10
N PHE A 121 -12.80 4.96 11.13
CA PHE A 121 -11.43 5.38 11.36
C PHE A 121 -11.28 6.90 11.20
N ASP A 122 -10.48 7.54 12.05
CA ASP A 122 -10.11 8.94 11.89
C ASP A 122 -9.04 9.12 10.79
N TYR A 123 -8.25 8.07 10.53
CA TYR A 123 -7.30 8.05 9.43
C TYR A 123 -7.05 6.67 8.84
N ALA A 124 -6.52 6.62 7.62
CA ALA A 124 -6.03 5.38 7.04
C ALA A 124 -4.74 5.57 6.24
N ILE A 125 -3.92 4.53 6.11
CA ILE A 125 -2.77 4.50 5.21
C ILE A 125 -2.87 3.26 4.31
N SER A 126 -2.35 3.37 3.09
CA SER A 126 -2.20 2.25 2.15
C SER A 126 -0.84 2.38 1.47
N ILE A 127 0.16 1.72 2.06
CA ILE A 127 1.57 1.93 1.70
C ILE A 127 2.11 0.73 0.92
N ALA A 128 2.53 0.96 -0.32
CA ALA A 128 3.06 -0.08 -1.21
C ALA A 128 2.16 -1.34 -1.26
N THR A 129 0.86 -1.11 -1.43
CA THR A 129 -0.18 -2.15 -1.39
C THR A 129 -0.94 -2.23 -2.71
N ILE A 130 -1.67 -1.17 -3.08
CA ILE A 130 -2.60 -1.23 -4.23
C ILE A 130 -1.93 -1.45 -5.59
N HIS A 131 -0.63 -1.20 -5.73
CA HIS A 131 0.13 -1.56 -6.94
C HIS A 131 0.20 -3.08 -7.19
N HIS A 132 -0.27 -3.90 -6.27
CA HIS A 132 -0.35 -5.34 -6.44
C HIS A 132 -1.65 -5.82 -7.08
N LEU A 133 -2.62 -4.93 -7.24
CA LEU A 133 -3.91 -5.26 -7.83
C LEU A 133 -3.82 -5.14 -9.35
N ALA A 134 -4.20 -6.20 -10.04
CA ALA A 134 -3.87 -6.45 -11.44
C ALA A 134 -4.63 -5.56 -12.42
N THR A 135 -5.79 -5.03 -12.03
CA THR A 135 -6.60 -4.17 -12.90
C THR A 135 -6.88 -2.82 -12.28
N HIS A 136 -7.17 -1.85 -13.15
CA HIS A 136 -7.55 -0.50 -12.76
C HIS A 136 -8.78 -0.50 -11.84
N GLU A 137 -9.79 -1.30 -12.18
CA GLU A 137 -11.05 -1.41 -11.43
C GLU A 137 -10.81 -1.91 -10.01
N ARG A 138 -9.89 -2.88 -9.84
CA ARG A 138 -9.53 -3.42 -8.53
C ARG A 138 -8.74 -2.41 -7.72
N ARG A 139 -7.76 -1.72 -8.32
CA ARG A 139 -7.03 -0.61 -7.69
C ARG A 139 -8.00 0.47 -7.20
N ARG A 140 -8.93 0.88 -8.05
CA ARG A 140 -9.96 1.87 -7.74
C ARG A 140 -10.90 1.40 -6.63
N LEU A 141 -11.32 0.13 -6.65
CA LEU A 141 -12.12 -0.46 -5.57
C LEU A 141 -11.39 -0.40 -4.23
N ALA A 142 -10.10 -0.72 -4.17
CA ALA A 142 -9.32 -0.59 -2.93
C ALA A 142 -9.29 0.86 -2.41
N VAL A 143 -9.12 1.84 -3.29
CA VAL A 143 -9.19 3.26 -2.91
C VAL A 143 -10.58 3.63 -2.39
N LYS A 144 -11.65 3.15 -3.02
CA LYS A 144 -13.02 3.35 -2.51
C LYS A 144 -13.21 2.75 -1.13
N ARG A 145 -12.73 1.53 -0.87
CA ARG A 145 -12.81 0.89 0.45
C ARG A 145 -12.05 1.69 1.51
N LEU A 146 -10.87 2.19 1.16
CA LEU A 146 -10.08 3.06 2.04
C LEU A 146 -10.86 4.33 2.40
N ILE A 147 -11.40 5.04 1.40
CA ILE A 147 -12.21 6.26 1.60
C ILE A 147 -13.45 5.97 2.44
N GLN A 148 -14.18 4.88 2.17
CA GLN A 148 -15.37 4.50 2.94
C GLN A 148 -15.07 4.18 4.40
N SER A 149 -13.86 3.71 4.72
CA SER A 149 -13.46 3.32 6.07
C SER A 149 -13.18 4.51 6.99
N ILE A 150 -12.85 5.68 6.44
CA ILE A 150 -12.46 6.87 7.20
C ILE A 150 -13.62 7.85 7.42
N SER A 151 -13.57 8.58 8.53
CA SER A 151 -14.59 9.52 8.98
C SER A 151 -14.96 10.51 7.87
N PRO A 152 -16.25 10.67 7.53
CA PRO A 152 -16.66 11.59 6.46
C PRO A 152 -16.48 13.07 6.84
N SER A 153 -16.34 13.39 8.13
CA SER A 153 -16.26 14.79 8.59
C SER A 153 -14.84 15.33 8.67
N HIS A 154 -13.85 14.48 8.91
CA HIS A 154 -12.47 14.90 9.16
C HIS A 154 -11.42 13.86 8.77
N GLY A 155 -11.83 12.71 8.23
CA GLY A 155 -10.96 11.57 7.98
C GLY A 155 -9.82 11.93 7.03
N ARG A 156 -8.61 11.44 7.32
CA ARG A 156 -7.44 11.63 6.45
C ARG A 156 -6.93 10.29 5.93
N ALA A 157 -6.48 10.23 4.68
CA ALA A 157 -5.77 9.05 4.20
C ALA A 157 -4.51 9.38 3.43
N LEU A 158 -3.51 8.50 3.52
CA LEU A 158 -2.28 8.57 2.75
C LEU A 158 -2.09 7.28 1.93
N ILE A 159 -2.02 7.43 0.61
CA ILE A 159 -1.76 6.33 -0.33
C ILE A 159 -0.37 6.52 -0.91
N TYR A 160 0.43 5.44 -0.99
CA TYR A 160 1.81 5.48 -1.44
C TYR A 160 2.10 4.29 -2.36
N VAL A 161 2.52 4.53 -3.60
CA VAL A 161 2.64 3.51 -4.66
C VAL A 161 3.94 3.65 -5.44
N TRP A 162 4.39 2.59 -6.11
CA TRP A 162 5.63 2.63 -6.89
C TRP A 162 5.42 3.42 -8.18
N ALA A 163 6.35 4.32 -8.48
CA ALA A 163 6.34 5.16 -9.68
C ALA A 163 7.10 4.49 -10.83
N ILE A 164 6.77 4.80 -12.08
CA ILE A 164 7.59 4.44 -13.25
C ILE A 164 8.98 5.09 -13.14
N GLU A 165 9.01 6.35 -12.70
CA GLU A 165 10.18 7.17 -12.47
C GLU A 165 10.95 6.64 -11.26
N GLN A 166 12.17 6.17 -11.53
CA GLN A 166 13.05 5.59 -10.53
C GLN A 166 14.25 6.52 -10.29
N ASP A 167 14.65 6.68 -9.03
CA ASP A 167 15.83 7.42 -8.64
C ASP A 167 17.13 6.66 -8.97
N GLU A 168 18.26 7.37 -8.84
CA GLU A 168 19.61 6.83 -9.10
C GLU A 168 19.99 5.66 -8.18
N LEU A 169 19.33 5.52 -7.03
CA LEU A 169 19.55 4.42 -6.08
C LEU A 169 18.74 3.17 -6.44
N SER A 170 17.80 3.28 -7.38
CA SER A 170 16.98 2.16 -7.80
C SER A 170 17.80 1.14 -8.60
N LYS A 171 17.62 -0.13 -8.23
CA LYS A 171 18.24 -1.28 -8.93
C LYS A 171 17.45 -1.71 -10.17
N ARG A 172 16.41 -0.96 -10.54
CA ARG A 172 15.42 -1.36 -11.54
C ARG A 172 15.23 -0.26 -12.57
N LYS A 173 14.98 -0.67 -13.81
CA LYS A 173 14.60 0.23 -14.90
C LYS A 173 13.29 -0.26 -15.50
N VAL A 174 12.25 0.56 -15.44
CA VAL A 174 11.01 0.32 -16.18
C VAL A 174 11.27 0.69 -17.63
N VAL A 175 11.04 -0.22 -18.56
CA VAL A 175 11.27 0.04 -19.99
C VAL A 175 10.15 0.97 -20.49
N SER A 176 10.50 2.17 -20.96
CA SER A 176 9.55 3.09 -21.62
C SER A 176 9.67 2.93 -23.14
N ASP A 177 8.65 2.37 -23.78
CA ASP A 177 8.69 2.11 -25.22
C ASP A 177 8.53 3.34 -26.12
N ASN A 178 8.36 4.56 -25.59
CA ASN A 178 8.27 5.77 -26.41
C ASN A 178 8.82 7.01 -25.67
N GLU A 179 9.31 7.99 -26.43
CA GLU A 179 9.80 9.30 -25.98
C GLU A 179 8.70 10.22 -25.41
N THR A 180 7.45 9.76 -25.38
CA THR A 180 6.30 10.48 -24.83
C THR A 180 5.93 9.98 -23.43
N PRO A 181 5.68 10.89 -22.46
CA PRO A 181 5.16 10.51 -21.15
C PRO A 181 3.82 9.77 -21.30
N SER A 182 3.76 8.53 -20.80
CA SER A 182 2.51 7.79 -20.69
C SER A 182 1.74 8.32 -19.48
N PHE A 183 0.44 8.62 -19.65
CA PHE A 183 -0.46 8.92 -18.54
C PHE A 183 -0.99 7.64 -17.85
N THR A 184 -0.59 6.47 -18.33
CA THR A 184 -0.99 5.18 -17.80
C THR A 184 0.22 4.44 -17.29
N GLY A 185 0.06 3.79 -16.14
CA GLY A 185 1.08 2.99 -15.51
C GLY A 185 1.47 1.78 -16.36
N LYS A 186 2.46 1.03 -15.87
CA LYS A 186 2.99 -0.15 -16.53
C LYS A 186 2.95 -1.37 -15.62
N ASP A 187 2.41 -2.45 -16.15
CA ASP A 187 2.40 -3.74 -15.51
C ASP A 187 3.74 -4.44 -15.73
N VAL A 188 4.39 -4.85 -14.65
CA VAL A 188 5.74 -5.43 -14.67
C VAL A 188 5.88 -6.61 -13.73
N ILE A 189 6.85 -7.47 -14.05
CA ILE A 189 7.30 -8.56 -13.18
C ILE A 189 8.57 -8.15 -12.45
N VAL A 190 8.52 -8.23 -11.12
CA VAL A 190 9.63 -7.85 -10.24
C VAL A 190 10.21 -9.09 -9.57
N PRO A 191 11.47 -9.46 -9.85
CA PRO A 191 12.10 -10.60 -9.24
C PRO A 191 12.44 -10.33 -7.76
N TRP A 192 12.29 -11.34 -6.93
CA TRP A 192 12.72 -11.38 -5.54
C TRP A 192 13.63 -12.59 -5.33
N VAL A 193 14.89 -12.32 -4.97
CA VAL A 193 15.89 -13.35 -4.75
C VAL A 193 15.96 -13.68 -3.26
N LEU A 194 15.66 -14.93 -2.91
CA LEU A 194 15.83 -15.44 -1.55
C LEU A 194 17.28 -15.93 -1.38
N SER A 195 18.05 -15.24 -0.54
CA SER A 195 19.41 -15.70 -0.17
C SER A 195 19.33 -16.77 0.92
N LYS A 196 20.08 -17.87 0.80
CA LYS A 196 19.98 -19.06 1.67
C LYS A 196 20.26 -18.81 3.16
N ASN A 197 20.88 -17.69 3.53
CA ASN A 197 21.32 -17.41 4.90
C ASN A 197 20.17 -17.13 5.90
N LEU A 198 18.91 -17.11 5.44
CA LEU A 198 17.71 -16.89 6.28
C LEU A 198 16.64 -17.98 6.10
N GLN A 199 16.95 -19.11 5.46
CA GLN A 199 16.00 -20.22 5.38
C GLN A 199 15.83 -20.87 6.76
N VAL A 200 14.60 -20.88 7.25
CA VAL A 200 14.19 -21.78 8.36
C VAL A 200 14.34 -23.21 7.83
N PRO A 201 14.96 -24.15 8.57
CA PRO A 201 15.15 -25.51 8.08
C PRO A 201 13.79 -26.17 7.86
N SER A 202 13.42 -26.39 6.60
CA SER A 202 12.28 -27.22 6.24
C SER A 202 12.76 -28.67 6.07
N ASN A 203 12.02 -29.62 6.65
CA ASN A 203 12.42 -31.02 6.79
C ASN A 203 12.32 -31.87 5.49
N ASN A 204 12.14 -31.25 4.32
CA ASN A 204 12.07 -31.96 3.04
C ASN A 204 13.13 -31.39 2.09
N SER A 205 14.36 -31.88 2.19
CA SER A 205 15.45 -31.52 1.27
C SER A 205 15.87 -32.72 0.41
N SER A 206 15.23 -32.84 -0.74
CA SER A 206 15.70 -33.66 -1.86
C SER A 206 16.09 -32.82 -3.08
N ASP A 207 16.55 -31.58 -2.90
CA ASP A 207 17.12 -30.79 -4.00
C ASP A 207 18.58 -30.44 -3.77
N LYS A 208 19.43 -31.30 -4.36
CA LYS A 208 20.85 -31.07 -4.59
C LYS A 208 21.01 -30.23 -5.86
N ASN A 209 20.89 -28.91 -5.77
CA ASN A 209 21.63 -27.95 -6.61
C ASN A 209 21.55 -26.52 -6.05
N GLY A 210 22.67 -25.82 -6.07
CA GLY A 210 22.98 -24.65 -5.23
C GLY A 210 22.41 -23.30 -5.66
N GLU A 211 21.35 -23.24 -6.47
CA GLU A 211 20.88 -21.96 -7.01
C GLU A 211 19.98 -21.17 -6.02
N PRO A 212 20.06 -19.83 -6.01
CA PRO A 212 19.15 -19.00 -5.21
C PRO A 212 17.74 -19.06 -5.80
N GLN A 213 16.74 -19.28 -4.94
CA GLN A 213 15.35 -19.31 -5.38
C GLN A 213 14.88 -17.89 -5.73
N VAL A 214 14.32 -17.72 -6.93
CA VAL A 214 13.82 -16.44 -7.43
C VAL A 214 12.31 -16.51 -7.59
N TYR A 215 11.62 -15.53 -7.02
CA TYR A 215 10.17 -15.39 -7.12
C TYR A 215 9.84 -14.21 -8.00
N HIS A 216 8.82 -14.35 -8.81
CA HIS A 216 8.38 -13.33 -9.75
C HIS A 216 7.06 -12.76 -9.25
N ARG A 217 7.03 -11.45 -8.99
CA ARG A 217 5.85 -10.77 -8.46
C ARG A 217 5.30 -9.74 -9.43
N TYR A 218 3.98 -9.71 -9.54
CA TYR A 218 3.31 -8.66 -10.29
C TYR A 218 3.33 -7.31 -9.54
N TYR A 219 3.56 -6.24 -10.31
CA TYR A 219 3.40 -4.85 -9.88
C TYR A 219 2.82 -4.00 -11.01
N HIS A 220 1.93 -3.08 -10.66
CA HIS A 220 1.55 -1.93 -11.46
C HIS A 220 2.41 -0.72 -11.06
N MET A 221 3.30 -0.28 -11.94
CA MET A 221 4.12 0.91 -11.76
C MET A 221 3.32 2.12 -12.20
N PHE A 222 2.96 3.00 -11.27
CA PHE A 222 2.10 4.15 -11.54
C PHE A 222 2.84 5.22 -12.35
N ALA A 223 2.14 5.80 -13.32
CA ALA A 223 2.58 7.00 -14.03
C ALA A 223 2.26 8.29 -13.26
N GLN A 224 2.91 9.39 -13.62
CA GLN A 224 2.62 10.70 -13.04
C GLN A 224 1.12 11.07 -13.15
N GLY A 225 0.53 11.47 -12.02
CA GLY A 225 -0.86 11.87 -11.91
C GLY A 225 -1.89 10.72 -12.00
N GLU A 226 -1.45 9.47 -12.19
CA GLU A 226 -2.36 8.32 -12.24
C GLU A 226 -2.99 8.04 -10.88
N LEU A 227 -2.20 8.16 -9.79
CA LEU A 227 -2.71 7.94 -8.44
C LEU A 227 -3.78 8.98 -8.05
N SER A 228 -3.57 10.26 -8.36
CA SER A 228 -4.56 11.30 -8.06
C SER A 228 -5.82 11.16 -8.92
N ARG A 229 -5.69 10.81 -10.21
CA ARG A 229 -6.86 10.43 -11.03
C ARG A 229 -7.64 9.25 -10.43
N LEU A 230 -6.94 8.20 -10.00
CA LEU A 230 -7.57 7.04 -9.37
C LEU A 230 -8.37 7.41 -8.10
N VAL A 231 -7.83 8.33 -7.28
CA VAL A 231 -8.52 8.87 -6.10
C VAL A 231 -9.76 9.68 -6.50
N ILE A 232 -9.65 10.52 -7.53
CA ILE A 232 -10.76 11.31 -8.05
C ILE A 232 -11.88 10.40 -8.55
N GLU A 233 -11.58 9.42 -9.40
CA GLU A 233 -12.57 8.47 -9.91
C GLU A 233 -13.26 7.70 -8.78
N ALA A 234 -12.50 7.27 -7.77
CA ALA A 234 -13.04 6.59 -6.59
C ALA A 234 -14.00 7.50 -5.81
N ALA A 235 -13.66 8.77 -5.65
CA ALA A 235 -14.47 9.76 -4.94
C ALA A 235 -15.75 10.11 -5.71
N GLU A 236 -15.67 10.28 -7.02
CA GLU A 236 -16.83 10.52 -7.90
C GLU A 236 -17.83 9.36 -7.83
N GLU A 237 -17.36 8.11 -7.86
CA GLU A 237 -18.24 6.95 -7.69
C GLU A 237 -18.87 6.85 -6.30
N LEU A 238 -18.31 7.53 -5.30
CA LEU A 238 -18.89 7.66 -3.97
C LEU A 238 -19.80 8.88 -3.84
N GLY A 239 -19.98 9.67 -4.91
CA GLY A 239 -20.77 10.89 -4.91
C GLY A 239 -20.15 12.02 -4.09
N LEU A 240 -18.84 12.01 -3.87
CA LEU A 240 -18.12 13.04 -3.12
C LEU A 240 -17.79 14.22 -4.03
N GLN A 241 -17.97 15.44 -3.51
CA GLN A 241 -17.52 16.64 -4.22
C GLN A 241 -16.00 16.78 -4.12
N LEU A 242 -15.38 17.15 -5.22
CA LEU A 242 -13.96 17.50 -5.27
C LEU A 242 -13.79 18.95 -4.80
N GLU A 243 -12.72 19.21 -4.03
CA GLU A 243 -12.34 20.53 -3.49
C GLU A 243 -13.31 21.10 -2.44
N HIS A 244 -12.83 22.04 -1.63
CA HIS A 244 -13.63 22.62 -0.56
C HIS A 244 -14.63 23.65 -1.13
N LYS A 245 -15.92 23.31 -1.18
CA LYS A 245 -16.95 24.33 -1.42
C LYS A 245 -17.21 25.14 -0.16
N ARG A 246 -17.41 26.45 -0.32
CA ARG A 246 -17.96 27.30 0.75
C ARG A 246 -19.29 26.69 1.20
N ARG A 247 -19.53 26.68 2.52
CA ARG A 247 -20.80 26.25 3.12
C ARG A 247 -21.95 27.02 2.47
N ASP A 248 -22.69 26.35 1.59
CA ASP A 248 -24.06 26.75 1.32
C ASP A 248 -24.90 26.20 2.49
N GLU A 249 -25.38 27.10 3.34
CA GLU A 249 -26.20 26.76 4.49
C GLU A 249 -27.46 26.00 4.03
N GLY A 250 -27.54 24.71 4.36
CA GLY A 250 -28.75 23.90 4.17
C GLY A 250 -28.60 22.54 3.48
N GLN A 251 -27.43 22.17 2.97
CA GLN A 251 -27.21 20.84 2.38
C GLN A 251 -26.16 20.02 3.14
N ASN A 252 -26.51 18.76 3.48
CA ASN A 252 -25.60 17.78 4.07
C ASN A 252 -24.73 17.16 2.97
N VAL A 253 -23.73 17.91 2.52
CA VAL A 253 -22.83 17.55 1.42
C VAL A 253 -21.56 16.93 2.00
N ARG A 254 -21.01 15.94 1.29
CA ARG A 254 -19.70 15.36 1.58
C ARG A 254 -18.75 15.60 0.43
N GLY A 255 -17.48 15.74 0.74
CA GLY A 255 -16.45 15.84 -0.27
C GLY A 255 -15.09 15.36 0.18
N VAL A 256 -14.16 15.42 -0.77
CA VAL A 256 -12.76 15.05 -0.60
C VAL A 256 -11.87 16.18 -1.12
N GLU A 257 -10.81 16.43 -0.37
CA GLU A 257 -9.72 17.33 -0.72
C GLU A 257 -8.46 16.50 -0.92
N ILE A 258 -7.75 16.67 -2.04
CA ILE A 258 -6.38 16.20 -2.18
C ILE A 258 -5.48 17.24 -1.51
N VAL A 259 -4.99 16.91 -0.33
CA VAL A 259 -4.17 17.80 0.51
C VAL A 259 -2.73 17.87 -0.02
N GLN A 260 -2.21 16.73 -0.50
CA GLN A 260 -0.88 16.64 -1.10
C GLN A 260 -0.92 15.61 -2.24
N ASP A 261 -0.25 15.92 -3.34
CA ASP A 261 0.08 15.00 -4.44
C ASP A 261 1.57 15.19 -4.73
N GLY A 262 2.37 14.13 -4.59
CA GLY A 262 3.81 14.25 -4.64
C GLY A 262 4.54 12.96 -4.95
N TRP A 263 5.86 13.05 -4.96
CA TRP A 263 6.76 11.95 -5.25
C TRP A 263 7.90 11.91 -4.21
N GLU A 264 8.23 10.72 -3.72
CA GLU A 264 9.35 10.48 -2.80
C GLU A 264 10.06 9.17 -3.16
N ARG A 265 11.34 9.24 -3.53
CA ARG A 265 12.24 8.07 -3.66
C ARG A 265 11.67 6.95 -4.53
N SER A 266 11.27 7.28 -5.75
CA SER A 266 10.69 6.36 -6.74
C SER A 266 9.25 5.92 -6.47
N ASN A 267 8.49 6.73 -5.72
CA ASN A 267 7.11 6.44 -5.36
C ASN A 267 6.25 7.69 -5.44
N TYR A 268 5.03 7.55 -5.95
CA TYR A 268 3.99 8.57 -5.85
C TYR A 268 3.22 8.43 -4.55
N TYR A 269 2.75 9.55 -4.01
CA TYR A 269 1.86 9.57 -2.87
C TYR A 269 0.77 10.62 -3.00
N VAL A 270 -0.40 10.30 -2.44
CA VAL A 270 -1.53 11.23 -2.32
C VAL A 270 -2.01 11.22 -0.88
N GLU A 271 -2.05 12.39 -0.25
CA GLU A 271 -2.80 12.62 0.99
C GLU A 271 -4.17 13.20 0.63
N LEU A 272 -5.23 12.61 1.17
CA LEU A 272 -6.59 13.12 1.04
C LEU A 272 -7.21 13.41 2.40
N ARG A 273 -8.21 14.31 2.41
CA ARG A 273 -9.02 14.65 3.59
C ARG A 273 -10.50 14.70 3.21
N LEU A 274 -11.34 14.04 4.00
CA LEU A 274 -12.79 14.13 3.86
C LEU A 274 -13.34 15.28 4.68
N TRP A 275 -14.43 15.86 4.18
CA TRP A 275 -15.20 16.90 4.85
C TRP A 275 -16.69 16.70 4.64
N GLN A 276 -17.48 17.24 5.57
CA GLN A 276 -18.94 17.22 5.53
C GLN A 276 -19.49 18.55 6.09
N THR A 277 -20.53 19.09 5.46
CA THR A 277 -21.20 20.36 5.86
C THR A 277 -22.46 20.15 6.68
#